data_AF-A0A1A8C733-F1
#
_entry.id   AF-A0A1A8C733-F1
#
_cell.length_a   1.000
_cell.length_b   1.000
_cell.length_c   1.000
_cell.angle_alpha   90.00
_cell.angle_beta   90.00
_cell.angle_gamma   90.00
#
_symmetry.space_group_name_H-M   'P 1'
#
loop_
_entity.id
_entity.type
_entity.pdbx_description
1 polymer ?
#
loop_
_entity_poly.entity_id
_entity_poly.type
_entity_poly.pdbx_seq_one_letter_code
_entity_poly.pdbx_strand_id
1 'polypeptide(L)'
;YCWCVDDRGQERPGTRTSPGTTPKDCDKPDDPQRPKTHCEHHRDSIQTTSPDGRPLLGAYAPQCDEHGHYQPQQCHGSTGHCWCVD
;
A
#
# COMPACT_ATOMS: atom_id res chain seq x y z
N TYR A 1 -21.27 -17.38 4.44
CA TYR A 1 -20.75 -16.03 4.65
C TYR A 1 -19.90 -16.05 5.91
N CYS A 2 -18.81 -15.30 5.95
CA CYS A 2 -17.95 -15.14 7.14
C CYS A 2 -17.64 -13.66 7.33
N TRP A 3 -17.42 -13.20 8.56
CA TRP A 3 -17.01 -11.83 8.88
C TRP A 3 -16.23 -11.81 10.19
N CYS A 4 -15.45 -10.75 10.42
CA CYS A 4 -14.74 -10.55 11.68
C CYS A 4 -15.60 -9.74 12.65
N VAL A 5 -15.45 -9.99 13.94
CA VAL A 5 -16.14 -9.25 15.00
C VAL A 5 -15.13 -8.60 15.94
N ASP A 6 -15.52 -7.52 16.61
CA ASP A 6 -14.74 -6.86 17.67
C ASP A 6 -14.92 -7.53 19.05
N ASP A 7 -14.31 -6.97 20.10
CA ASP A 7 -14.42 -7.48 21.48
C ASP A 7 -15.85 -7.49 22.04
N ARG A 8 -16.75 -6.72 21.41
CA ARG A 8 -18.17 -6.62 21.77
C ARG A 8 -19.04 -7.51 20.89
N GLY A 9 -18.45 -8.28 19.97
CA GLY A 9 -19.15 -9.13 19.02
C GLY A 9 -19.79 -8.39 17.85
N GLN A 10 -19.46 -7.10 17.63
CA GLN A 10 -19.98 -6.34 16.49
C GLN A 10 -19.13 -6.57 15.24
N GLU A 11 -19.79 -6.66 14.09
CA GLU A 11 -19.13 -6.86 12.80
C GLU A 11 -18.20 -5.69 12.45
N ARG A 12 -16.95 -6.04 12.12
CA ARG A 12 -15.98 -5.10 11.57
C ARG A 12 -16.33 -4.76 10.11
N PRO A 13 -16.46 -3.48 9.74
CA PRO A 13 -16.79 -3.06 8.38
C PRO A 13 -15.84 -3.67 7.34
N GLY A 14 -16.35 -4.10 6.18
CA GLY A 14 -15.51 -4.61 5.08
C GLY A 14 -14.94 -6.02 5.26
N THR A 15 -15.26 -6.72 6.36
CA THR A 15 -14.75 -8.09 6.63
C THR A 15 -15.68 -9.21 6.14
N ARG A 16 -16.91 -8.89 5.70
CA ARG A 16 -17.89 -9.87 5.22
C ARG A 16 -17.50 -10.48 3.87
N THR A 17 -17.40 -11.79 3.81
CA THR A 17 -17.09 -12.56 2.60
C THR A 17 -18.24 -13.48 2.17
N SER A 18 -18.40 -13.66 0.86
CA SER A 18 -19.33 -14.61 0.26
C SER A 18 -18.91 -16.06 0.48
N PRO A 19 -19.86 -17.02 0.48
CA PRO A 19 -19.54 -18.45 0.45
C PRO A 19 -18.66 -18.77 -0.75
N GLY A 20 -17.53 -19.46 -0.54
CA GLY A 20 -16.56 -19.81 -1.59
C GLY A 20 -15.41 -18.81 -1.76
N THR A 21 -15.41 -17.68 -1.05
CA THR A 21 -14.27 -16.75 -1.00
C THR A 21 -13.41 -17.03 0.23
N THR A 22 -12.09 -16.90 0.11
CA THR A 22 -11.17 -17.02 1.24
C THR A 22 -11.57 -16.04 2.36
N PRO A 23 -11.78 -16.51 3.60
CA PRO A 23 -12.09 -15.64 4.73
C PRO A 23 -11.01 -14.58 4.94
N LYS A 24 -11.43 -13.38 5.35
CA LYS A 24 -10.49 -12.32 5.75
C LYS A 24 -9.79 -12.73 7.06
N ASP A 25 -8.50 -12.43 7.15
CA ASP A 25 -7.73 -12.65 8.36
C ASP A 25 -8.15 -11.65 9.44
N CYS A 26 -8.73 -12.14 10.53
CA CYS A 26 -9.30 -11.29 11.59
C CYS A 26 -8.28 -10.83 12.63
N ASP A 27 -7.08 -11.42 12.64
CA ASP A 27 -5.97 -11.02 13.53
C ASP A 27 -5.28 -9.75 13.02
N LYS A 28 -5.29 -9.55 11.70
CA LYS A 28 -4.84 -8.29 11.12
C LYS A 28 -5.76 -7.14 11.51
N PRO A 29 -5.20 -6.01 12.00
CA PRO A 29 -5.97 -4.80 12.20
C PRO A 29 -6.70 -4.47 10.90
N ASP A 30 -7.92 -3.95 11.04
CA ASP A 30 -8.69 -3.46 9.91
C ASP A 30 -7.82 -2.40 9.29
N ASP A 31 -7.07 -2.75 8.25
CA ASP A 31 -6.27 -1.77 7.54
C ASP A 31 -7.33 -0.80 7.05
N PRO A 32 -7.40 0.42 7.61
CA PRO A 32 -8.24 1.45 7.05
C PRO A 32 -7.47 1.85 5.81
N GLN A 33 -7.49 0.96 4.82
CA GLN A 33 -6.70 1.04 3.61
C GLN A 33 -7.46 2.06 2.82
N ARG A 34 -7.27 3.32 3.21
CA ARG A 34 -7.37 4.46 2.33
C ARG A 34 -6.80 3.93 1.03
N PRO A 35 -7.63 3.84 -0.02
CA PRO A 35 -7.21 3.17 -1.24
C PRO A 35 -5.88 3.78 -1.65
N LYS A 36 -4.84 2.93 -1.75
CA LYS A 36 -3.49 3.40 -2.07
C LYS A 36 -3.59 4.28 -3.32
N THR A 37 -3.14 5.51 -3.19
CA THR A 37 -3.09 6.43 -4.32
C THR A 37 -2.09 5.93 -5.36
N HIS A 38 -2.11 6.55 -6.53
CA HIS A 38 -1.21 6.17 -7.62
C HIS A 38 0.27 6.27 -7.20
N CYS A 39 0.66 7.31 -6.43
CA CYS A 39 2.03 7.44 -5.95
C CYS A 39 2.39 6.34 -4.93
N GLU A 40 1.49 6.05 -3.99
CA GLU A 40 1.72 5.02 -2.97
C GLU A 40 1.82 3.62 -3.58
N HIS A 41 0.98 3.31 -4.57
CA HIS A 41 1.05 2.06 -5.31
C HIS A 41 2.36 1.94 -6.10
N HIS A 42 2.77 3.03 -6.76
CA HIS A 42 4.04 3.06 -7.49
C HIS A 42 5.22 2.84 -6.54
N ARG A 43 5.27 3.50 -5.39
CA ARG A 43 6.30 3.28 -4.36
C ARG A 43 6.38 1.82 -3.91
N ASP A 44 5.23 1.19 -3.65
CA ASP A 44 5.11 -0.21 -3.24
C ASP A 44 5.62 -1.17 -4.34
N SER A 45 5.26 -0.87 -5.60
CA SER A 45 5.66 -1.67 -6.76
C SER A 45 7.18 -1.63 -7.07
N ILE A 46 7.90 -0.60 -6.61
CA ILE A 46 9.35 -0.49 -6.79
C ILE A 46 10.10 -1.23 -5.67
N GLN A 47 9.50 -1.36 -4.47
CA GLN A 47 10.09 -2.13 -3.38
C GLN A 47 10.02 -3.66 -3.61
N THR A 48 9.15 -4.14 -4.51
CA THR A 48 8.79 -5.57 -4.60
C THR A 48 9.55 -6.42 -5.63
N THR A 49 10.58 -5.94 -6.34
CA THR A 49 11.06 -6.68 -7.52
C THR A 49 12.54 -7.06 -7.52
N SER A 50 12.90 -7.96 -6.61
CA SER A 50 13.88 -9.01 -6.91
C SER A 50 13.27 -10.35 -6.46
N PRO A 51 13.42 -11.46 -7.20
CA PRO A 51 12.86 -12.77 -6.79
C PRO A 51 13.32 -13.23 -5.39
N ASP A 52 14.38 -12.61 -4.88
CA ASP A 52 14.98 -12.81 -3.55
C ASP A 52 14.45 -11.86 -2.45
N GLY A 53 13.43 -11.03 -2.73
CA GLY A 53 12.87 -10.07 -1.75
C GLY A 53 13.81 -8.90 -1.41
N ARG A 54 14.81 -8.65 -2.26
CA ARG A 54 15.76 -7.54 -2.09
C ARG A 54 15.26 -6.29 -2.82
N PRO A 55 15.33 -5.10 -2.21
CA PRO A 55 14.98 -3.85 -2.90
C PRO A 55 15.85 -3.69 -4.14
N LEU A 56 15.24 -3.28 -5.26
CA LEU A 56 15.95 -2.93 -6.48
C LEU A 56 16.85 -1.72 -6.21
N LEU A 57 18.09 -2.00 -5.82
CA LEU A 57 19.14 -1.00 -5.65
C LEU A 57 19.30 -0.25 -6.97
N GLY A 58 18.90 1.03 -6.97
CA GLY A 58 18.99 1.90 -8.14
C GLY A 58 17.67 2.22 -8.83
N ALA A 59 16.55 1.61 -8.44
CA ALA A 59 15.25 2.00 -8.97
C ALA A 59 14.75 3.30 -8.33
N TYR A 60 14.03 4.10 -9.13
CA TYR A 60 13.46 5.35 -8.68
C TYR A 60 12.21 5.10 -7.84
N ALA A 61 12.29 5.44 -6.55
CA ALA A 61 11.14 5.45 -5.64
C ALA A 61 10.50 6.85 -5.66
N PRO A 62 9.23 6.99 -6.06
CA PRO A 62 8.56 8.28 -6.05
C PRO A 62 8.30 8.76 -4.63
N GLN A 63 8.48 10.06 -4.42
CA GLN A 63 8.05 10.75 -3.23
C GLN A 63 6.57 11.09 -3.31
N CYS A 64 5.85 10.80 -2.22
CA CYS A 64 4.44 11.10 -2.07
C CYS A 64 4.24 12.05 -0.88
N ASP A 65 3.26 12.94 -0.96
CA ASP A 65 2.85 13.80 0.14
C ASP A 65 1.97 13.06 1.17
N GLU A 66 1.51 13.79 2.20
CA GLU A 66 0.61 13.24 3.25
C GLU A 66 -0.74 12.76 2.70
N HIS A 67 -1.13 13.23 1.51
CA HIS A 67 -2.33 12.83 0.79
C HIS A 67 -2.02 11.76 -0.27
N GLY A 68 -0.80 11.23 -0.36
CA GLY A 68 -0.43 10.25 -1.39
C GLY A 68 -0.38 10.80 -2.83
N HIS A 69 -0.42 12.11 -3.02
CA HIS A 69 -0.11 12.70 -4.33
C HIS A 69 1.39 12.72 -4.55
N TYR A 70 1.83 12.75 -5.82
CA TYR A 70 3.24 12.95 -6.12
C TYR A 70 3.69 14.31 -5.58
N GLN A 71 4.85 14.36 -4.93
CA GLN A 71 5.41 15.66 -4.58
C GLN A 71 5.79 16.39 -5.87
N PRO A 72 5.63 17.72 -5.94
CA PRO A 72 5.95 18.49 -7.14
C PRO A 72 7.43 18.42 -7.52
N GLN A 73 8.30 18.10 -6.55
CA GLN A 73 9.70 17.80 -6.79
C GLN A 73 10.01 16.35 -6.44
N GLN A 74 10.45 15.59 -7.43
CA GLN A 74 10.88 14.21 -7.28
C GLN A 74 12.40 14.13 -7.37
N CYS A 75 13.00 13.29 -6.54
CA CYS A 75 14.44 13.10 -6.51
C CYS A 75 14.80 11.62 -6.55
N HIS A 76 15.69 11.26 -7.46
CA HIS A 76 16.21 9.92 -7.55
C HIS A 76 17.40 9.73 -6.59
N GLY A 77 17.15 9.07 -5.47
CA GLY A 77 18.17 8.90 -4.41
C GLY A 77 19.43 8.16 -4.84
N SER A 78 19.37 7.31 -5.88
CA SER A 78 20.54 6.55 -6.38
C SER A 78 21.41 7.34 -7.36
N THR A 79 20.83 8.23 -8.17
CA THR A 79 21.58 9.06 -9.14
C THR A 79 21.76 10.50 -8.68
N GLY A 80 21.08 10.92 -7.62
CA GLY A 80 21.10 12.30 -7.10
C GLY A 80 20.37 13.32 -7.98
N HIS A 81 19.64 12.88 -9.02
CA HIS A 81 18.94 13.79 -9.93
C HIS A 81 17.55 14.14 -9.39
N CYS A 82 17.16 15.41 -9.48
CA CYS A 82 15.80 15.85 -9.16
C CYS A 82 15.12 16.49 -10.37
N TRP A 83 13.81 16.34 -10.46
CA TRP A 83 12.97 16.95 -11.49
C TRP A 83 11.63 17.37 -10.91
N CYS A 84 10.94 18.26 -11.60
CA CYS A 84 9.60 18.67 -11.22
C CYS A 84 8.55 17.83 -11.98
N VAL A 85 7.46 17.50 -11.30
CA VAL A 85 6.27 16.84 -11.87
C VAL A 85 5.05 17.73 -11.63
N ASP A 86 4.07 17.62 -12.50
CA ASP A 86 2.80 18.37 -12.46
C ASP A 86 1.77 17.66 -11.58
#